data_AF-A0A839GSK0-F1
#
_entry.id   AF-A0A839GSK0-F1
#
_cell.length_a   1.000
_cell.length_b   1.000
_cell.length_c   1.000
_cell.angle_alpha   90.00
_cell.angle_beta   90.00
_cell.angle_gamma   90.00
#
_symmetry.space_group_name_H-M   'P 1'
#
loop_
_entity.id
_entity.type
_entity.pdbx_description
1 polymer ?
#
loop_
_entity_poly.entity_id
_entity_poly.type
_entity_poly.pdbx_seq_one_letter_code
_entity_poly.pdbx_strand_id
1 'polypeptide(L)' 'MELYNLRTKARRIFMRGYEDLTMLIYYHDLKKNFLLLIVGANDHLLAEREISRAEAFRIMNTR' A
#
# COMPACT_ATOMS: atom_id res chain seq x y z
N MET A 1 -8.89 -7.09 3.89
CA MET A 1 -7.47 -6.86 3.50
C MET A 1 -6.42 -7.68 4.26
N GLU A 2 -6.72 -8.32 5.40
CA GLU A 2 -5.77 -9.24 6.06
C GLU A 2 -5.32 -10.41 5.17
N LEU A 3 -6.16 -10.83 4.22
CA LEU A 3 -5.85 -11.85 3.22
C LEU A 3 -4.67 -11.49 2.30
N TYR A 4 -4.42 -10.20 2.03
CA TYR A 4 -3.31 -9.80 1.14
C TYR A 4 -1.95 -9.98 1.83
N ASN A 5 -1.86 -9.68 3.14
CA ASN A 5 -0.68 -10.00 3.96
C ASN A 5 -0.38 -11.50 3.95
N LEU A 6 -1.40 -12.34 4.15
CA LEU A 6 -1.28 -13.80 4.19
C LEU A 6 -0.82 -14.41 2.87
N ARG A 7 -1.27 -13.87 1.73
CA ARG A 7 -0.98 -14.41 0.41
C ARG A 7 0.36 -13.95 -0.17
N THR A 8 0.75 -12.71 0.12
CA THR A 8 1.94 -12.10 -0.49
C THR A 8 3.16 -12.07 0.44
N LYS A 9 2.99 -12.35 1.75
CA LYS A 9 4.03 -12.12 2.77
C LYS A 9 4.55 -10.68 2.79
N ALA A 10 3.81 -9.72 2.22
CA ALA A 10 4.13 -8.31 2.32
C ALA A 10 3.55 -7.75 3.61
N ARG A 11 4.29 -6.86 4.28
CA ARG A 11 3.86 -6.17 5.49
C ARG A 11 3.32 -4.80 5.14
N ARG A 12 2.12 -4.45 5.60
CA ARG A 12 1.64 -3.06 5.56
C ARG A 12 2.53 -2.16 6.43
N ILE A 13 3.09 -1.12 5.83
CA ILE A 13 3.96 -0.13 6.50
C ILE A 13 3.35 1.26 6.59
N PHE A 14 2.32 1.54 5.79
CA PHE A 14 1.64 2.84 5.78
C PHE A 14 0.17 2.68 5.41
N MET A 15 -0.66 3.54 5.98
CA MET A 15 -2.07 3.69 5.65
C MET A 15 -2.47 5.15 5.81
N ARG A 16 -3.19 5.68 4.83
CA ARG A 16 -3.84 6.99 4.91
C ARG A 16 -5.24 6.89 4.33
N GLY A 17 -6.23 7.27 5.13
CA GLY A 17 -7.60 7.45 4.69
C GLY A 17 -7.83 8.86 4.15
N TYR A 18 -8.59 8.91 3.06
CA TYR A 18 -9.29 10.08 2.52
C TYR A 18 -10.80 9.77 2.61
N GLU A 19 -11.68 10.71 2.23
CA GLU A 19 -13.14 10.53 2.35
C GLU A 19 -13.64 9.21 1.74
N ASP A 20 -13.27 8.94 0.48
CA ASP A 20 -13.76 7.76 -0.26
C ASP A 20 -12.65 6.77 -0.65
N LEU A 21 -11.41 7.06 -0.24
CA LEU A 21 -10.22 6.33 -0.69
C LEU A 21 -9.30 6.03 0.48
N THR A 22 -8.76 4.81 0.52
CA THR A 22 -7.69 4.42 1.43
C THR A 22 -6.44 4.11 0.61
N MET A 23 -5.38 4.85 0.89
CA MET A 23 -4.05 4.60 0.35
C MET A 23 -3.27 3.70 1.31
N LEU A 24 -2.65 2.66 0.79
CA LEU A 24 -1.86 1.70 1.55
C LEU A 24 -0.49 1.50 0.89
N ILE A 25 0.54 1.35 1.72
CA ILE A 25 1.85 0.89 1.26
C ILE A 25 2.21 -0.40 1.98
N TYR A 26 2.57 -1.40 1.20
CA TYR A 26 3.12 -2.66 1.67
C TYR A 26 4.60 -2.76 1.29
N TYR A 27 5.37 -3.43 2.12
CA TYR A 27 6.75 -3.78 1.85
C TYR A 27 6.90 -5.30 1.85
N HIS A 28 7.49 -5.84 0.80
CA HIS A 28 7.73 -7.27 0.68
C HIS A 28 9.19 -7.58 1.01
N ASP A 29 9.44 -8.18 2.18
CA ASP A 29 10.81 -8.40 2.67
C ASP A 29 11.66 -9.28 1.72
N LEU A 30 11.08 -10.34 1.17
CA LEU A 30 11.80 -11.26 0.26
C LEU A 30 12.15 -10.63 -1.09
N LYS A 31 11.25 -9.83 -1.66
CA LYS A 31 11.44 -9.18 -2.97
C LYS A 31 12.09 -7.81 -2.86
N LYS A 32 12.21 -7.28 -1.63
CA LYS A 32 12.73 -5.93 -1.32
C LYS A 32 12.04 -4.82 -2.11
N ASN A 33 10.75 -4.98 -2.39
CA ASN A 33 9.97 -4.00 -3.14
C ASN A 33 8.80 -3.43 -2.33
N PHE A 34 8.33 -2.28 -2.79
CA PHE A 34 7.23 -1.54 -2.18
C PHE A 34 6.04 -1.58 -3.13
N LEU A 35 4.86 -1.76 -2.56
CA LEU A 35 3.61 -1.82 -3.30
C LEU A 35 2.66 -0.75 -2.77
N LEU A 36 2.17 0.09 -3.65
CA LEU A 36 1.11 1.06 -3.39
C LEU A 36 -0.22 0.45 -3.80
N LEU A 37 -1.19 0.45 -2.89
CA LEU A 37 -2.57 0.13 -3.21
C LEU A 37 -3.46 1.33 -2.92
N ILE A 38 -4.38 1.61 -3.85
CA ILE A 38 -5.47 2.55 -3.66
C ILE A 38 -6.75 1.72 -3.57
N VAL A 39 -7.46 1.86 -2.47
CA VAL A 39 -8.68 1.12 -2.18
C VAL A 39 -9.83 2.10 -2.08
N GLY A 40 -10.92 1.84 -2.78
CA GLY A 40 -12.12 2.66 -2.75
C GLY A 40 -13.06 2.33 -1.60
N ALA A 41 -14.18 3.04 -1.56
CA ALA A 41 -15.32 2.66 -0.74
C ALA A 41 -15.68 1.18 -0.98
N ASN A 42 -16.05 0.47 0.10
CA ASN A 42 -16.34 -0.97 0.12
C ASN A 42 -15.14 -1.92 -0.07
N ASP A 43 -13.94 -1.49 0.30
CA ASP A 43 -12.71 -2.33 0.24
C ASP A 43 -12.34 -2.82 -1.18
N HIS A 44 -12.85 -2.16 -2.22
CA HIS A 44 -12.53 -2.52 -3.60
C HIS A 44 -11.16 -1.97 -4.01
N LEU A 45 -10.28 -2.84 -4.52
CA LEU A 45 -8.96 -2.43 -5.02
C LEU A 45 -9.13 -1.64 -6.32
N LEU A 46 -8.83 -0.35 -6.29
CA LEU A 46 -8.91 0.55 -7.44
C LEU A 46 -7.61 0.58 -8.24
N ALA A 47 -6.46 0.53 -7.54
CA ALA A 47 -5.16 0.53 -8.20
C ALA A 47 -4.11 -0.22 -7.37
N GLU A 48 -3.21 -0.89 -8.06
CA GLU A 48 -2.03 -1.53 -7.51
C GLU A 48 -0.81 -1.13 -8.35
N ARG A 49 0.25 -0.66 -7.70
CA ARG A 49 1.47 -0.22 -8.39
C ARG A 49 2.71 -0.50 -7.56
N GLU A 50 3.70 -1.15 -8.16
CA GLU A 50 5.04 -1.25 -7.57
C GLU A 50 5.71 0.13 -7.59
N ILE A 51 6.25 0.54 -6.45
CA ILE A 51 6.90 1.84 -6.29
C ILE A 51 8.32 1.67 -5.77
N SER A 52 9.17 2.63 -6.09
CA SER A 52 10.52 2.69 -5.51
C SER A 52 10.47 3.06 -4.03
N ARG A 53 11.55 2.74 -3.32
CA ARG A 53 11.75 3.22 -1.94
C ARG A 53 11.60 4.74 -1.84
N ALA A 54 12.23 5.50 -2.75
CA ALA A 54 12.16 6.96 -2.74
C ALA A 54 10.72 7.48 -2.91
N GLU A 55 9.91 6.85 -3.77
CA GLU A 55 8.48 7.18 -3.88
C GLU A 55 7.72 6.86 -2.59
N ALA A 56 7.93 5.68 -2.01
CA ALA A 56 7.27 5.29 -0.76
C ALA A 56 7.55 6.32 0.34
N PHE A 57 8.81 6.71 0.52
CA PHE A 57 9.20 7.71 1.51
C PHE A 57 8.58 9.09 1.23
N ARG A 58 8.52 9.54 -0.04
CA ARG A 58 7.86 10.80 -0.39
C ARG A 58 6.36 10.79 -0.05
N ILE A 59 5.66 9.72 -0.43
CA ILE A 59 4.23 9.56 -0.16
C ILE A 59 3.97 9.54 1.35
N MET A 60 4.73 8.75 2.12
CA MET A 60 4.55 8.62 3.57
C MET A 60 4.78 9.95 4.33
N ASN A 61 5.65 10.82 3.81
CA ASN A 61 5.98 12.11 4.42
C ASN A 61 5.22 13.30 3.82
N THR A 62 4.32 13.05 2.86
CA THR A 62 3.46 14.12 2.33
C THR A 62 2.48 14.52 3.43
N ARG A 63 2.41 15.81 3.76
CA ARG A 63 1.43 16.34 4.72
C ARG A 63 0.03 16.35 4.12
#